data_AF-A0A660LDS4-F1
#
_entry.id   AF-A0A660LDS4-F1
#
_cell.length_a   1.000
_cell.length_b   1.000
_cell.length_c   1.000
_cell.angle_alpha   90.00
_cell.angle_beta   90.00
_cell.angle_gamma   90.00
#
_symmetry.space_group_name_H-M   'P 1'
#
loop_
_entity.id
_entity.type
_entity.pdbx_description
1 polymer ?
#
loop_
_entity_poly.entity_id
_entity_poly.type
_entity_poly.pdbx_seq_one_letter_code
_entity_poly.pdbx_strand_id
1 'polypeptide(L)'
;MTGTGRTVRRRAGIAALTAAVATMVAPAGARAQSGAGFPVYGKDKWLGNVNELTRPLFTQYFNQVTPENAGKWGSAAGATQTAAMRWTNLDAAYTFAQTNGMKFNFHVLVWGNQQPTWMAALPPEEQLAEIKKWFAAVAARYPKIDWLQVVNEPLHDPPDCTHSANQGNNCNASGNYARALGGANGTDGTGWDWILNAFRLAKQYFPNTKLMLNDYSITNSDSATTQYLQIINILKRENLIDVVGEQGHAFSTTGNMAVHKANLDRLAATGVPIQITELDIDGVAAGGVPGDEVQLRNFRRIVPVFWEHPGVEGITVWGWRQPNHWRNAQNAPIVLSDDTPKPAALWLYNYVRKVAPVIRPDQRFTVGDAHAPSVGTVVADDWASAIARPNLRTFTWQISGGNPDGIFTVEPSTGVLRVAKPQLLDELTTYSLQLRVSDGFHTSAPVDVAVATEDLANVVDQQAGGTVAATLSLGLGSASLGTFVPGVAQDYDTTTTATVTSTAGDAALSVTDPASATAGRLVNGAFALTQPLQVAGTGELGPVGSAPRVLHTYDGPVSNHALTLRLRQSIGATEPLRTGAYAKTLTFTLSTTAP
;
A
#
# COMPACT_ATOMS: atom_id res chain seq x y z
N MET A 1 75.26 -17.80 47.04
CA MET A 1 75.77 -16.44 47.34
C MET A 1 74.56 -15.55 47.52
N THR A 2 74.07 -15.22 48.73
CA THR A 2 74.62 -14.32 49.78
C THR A 2 74.78 -12.85 49.34
N GLY A 3 74.05 -11.95 49.99
CA GLY A 3 74.27 -10.47 49.96
C GLY A 3 73.06 -9.66 49.42
N THR A 4 71.98 -9.31 50.14
CA THR A 4 71.74 -8.53 51.39
C THR A 4 71.71 -6.99 51.27
N GLY A 5 70.61 -6.38 51.74
CA GLY A 5 70.44 -4.92 52.02
C GLY A 5 69.89 -4.10 50.84
N ARG A 6 69.26 -2.92 50.97
CA ARG A 6 68.87 -2.03 52.12
C ARG A 6 67.98 -0.88 51.52
N THR A 7 67.04 -0.15 52.17
CA THR A 7 66.57 -0.06 53.57
C THR A 7 65.07 0.40 53.66
N VAL A 8 64.36 -0.09 54.69
CA VAL A 8 63.17 0.43 55.42
C VAL A 8 63.14 2.01 55.52
N ARG A 9 62.04 2.82 55.44
CA ARG A 9 60.72 2.81 56.14
C ARG A 9 59.73 3.92 55.64
N ARG A 10 58.40 3.66 55.69
CA ARG A 10 57.22 4.62 55.86
C ARG A 10 56.97 5.67 54.73
N ARG A 11 55.73 6.11 54.42
CA ARG A 11 54.42 6.08 55.14
C ARG A 11 53.22 6.26 54.17
N ALA A 12 52.01 5.95 54.67
CA ALA A 12 50.67 6.39 54.20
C ALA A 12 50.02 5.74 52.95
N GLY A 13 48.68 5.69 52.96
CA GLY A 13 47.83 5.41 51.78
C GLY A 13 47.16 4.04 51.73
N ILE A 14 46.08 3.82 52.48
CA ILE A 14 45.09 2.79 52.12
C ILE A 14 44.21 3.38 51.01
N ALA A 15 44.30 2.82 49.81
CA ALA A 15 43.32 3.01 48.75
C ALA A 15 43.16 1.67 48.02
N ALA A 16 42.09 0.93 48.35
CA ALA A 16 41.76 -0.29 47.65
C ALA A 16 41.26 0.06 46.25
N LEU A 17 41.99 -0.34 45.20
CA LEU A 17 41.45 -0.30 43.84
C LEU A 17 40.35 -1.37 43.72
N THR A 18 39.10 -0.94 43.87
CA THR A 18 37.96 -1.68 43.33
C THR A 18 38.03 -1.60 41.81
N ALA A 19 38.53 -2.67 41.18
CA ALA A 19 38.46 -2.83 39.74
C ALA A 19 36.99 -3.04 39.34
N ALA A 20 36.29 -1.95 39.05
CA ALA A 20 34.96 -1.99 38.45
C ALA A 20 35.11 -2.47 37.00
N VAL A 21 34.85 -3.76 36.77
CA VAL A 21 34.69 -4.30 35.41
C VAL A 21 33.38 -3.73 34.85
N ALA A 22 33.48 -2.57 34.20
CA ALA A 22 32.42 -2.04 33.37
C ALA A 22 32.28 -2.96 32.15
N THR A 23 31.39 -3.95 32.23
CA THR A 23 30.91 -4.68 31.05
C THR A 23 30.23 -3.70 30.12
N MET A 24 30.95 -3.23 29.11
CA MET A 24 30.37 -2.50 27.99
C MET A 24 29.39 -3.42 27.27
N VAL A 25 28.11 -3.29 27.61
CA VAL A 25 27.03 -3.86 26.80
C VAL A 25 27.02 -3.06 25.50
N ALA A 26 27.63 -3.63 24.45
CA ALA A 26 27.51 -3.08 23.12
C ALA A 26 26.00 -2.96 22.77
N PRO A 27 25.55 -1.84 22.19
CA PRO A 27 24.17 -1.72 21.76
C PRO A 27 23.89 -2.83 20.74
N ALA A 28 22.79 -3.56 20.92
CA ALA A 28 22.41 -4.63 20.00
C ALA A 28 22.16 -4.01 18.61
N GLY A 29 23.10 -4.21 17.69
CA GLY A 29 23.01 -3.69 16.33
C GLY A 29 21.74 -4.19 15.66
N ALA A 30 20.87 -3.26 15.29
CA ALA A 30 19.62 -3.56 14.59
C ALA A 30 19.93 -4.07 13.17
N ARG A 31 20.22 -5.36 13.07
CA ARG A 31 20.47 -6.05 11.81
C ARG A 31 19.17 -6.08 11.02
N ALA A 32 19.13 -5.39 9.88
CA ALA A 32 17.99 -5.44 8.97
C ALA A 32 17.70 -6.91 8.61
N GLN A 33 16.54 -7.41 9.02
CA GLN A 33 16.16 -8.81 8.77
C GLN A 33 15.63 -8.97 7.35
N SER A 34 16.55 -9.27 6.42
CA SER A 34 16.20 -9.86 5.12
C SER A 34 15.87 -11.35 5.32
N GLY A 35 14.64 -11.66 5.72
CA GLY A 35 14.16 -13.02 5.93
C GLY A 35 12.64 -13.10 5.85
N ALA A 36 12.11 -14.22 5.34
CA ALA A 36 10.69 -14.44 5.07
C ALA A 36 9.84 -14.71 6.34
N GLY A 37 9.98 -13.86 7.37
CA GLY A 37 9.41 -14.04 8.72
C GLY A 37 8.70 -12.79 9.26
N PHE A 38 8.05 -12.04 8.39
CA PHE A 38 7.22 -10.87 8.72
C PHE A 38 5.74 -11.25 8.51
N PRO A 39 4.77 -10.72 9.29
CA PRO A 39 4.89 -9.71 10.34
C PRO A 39 5.32 -10.22 11.72
N VAL A 40 6.05 -9.37 12.46
CA VAL A 40 6.41 -9.60 13.87
C VAL A 40 5.45 -8.82 14.79
N TYR A 41 4.67 -9.56 15.56
CA TYR A 41 3.80 -9.06 16.62
C TYR A 41 4.35 -9.46 18.00
N GLY A 42 4.10 -8.64 19.01
CA GLY A 42 4.62 -8.89 20.35
C GLY A 42 3.87 -9.97 21.13
N LYS A 43 4.54 -10.58 22.13
CA LYS A 43 3.95 -11.56 23.08
C LYS A 43 3.35 -12.81 22.39
N ASP A 44 4.00 -13.32 21.33
CA ASP A 44 3.52 -14.46 20.51
C ASP A 44 2.09 -14.31 19.97
N LYS A 45 1.58 -13.07 19.89
CA LYS A 45 0.26 -12.75 19.35
C LYS A 45 0.24 -12.84 17.83
N TRP A 46 -0.96 -12.94 17.27
CA TRP A 46 -1.20 -12.78 15.85
C TRP A 46 -2.18 -11.65 15.56
N LEU A 47 -2.03 -11.08 14.36
CA LEU A 47 -3.08 -10.33 13.69
C LEU A 47 -3.55 -11.19 12.51
N GLY A 48 -4.83 -11.54 12.52
CA GLY A 48 -5.48 -12.42 11.57
C GLY A 48 -6.38 -11.69 10.58
N ASN A 49 -6.74 -12.37 9.50
CA ASN A 49 -7.79 -11.93 8.59
C ASN A 49 -8.50 -13.12 7.92
N VAL A 50 -9.58 -12.83 7.18
CA VAL A 50 -10.52 -13.86 6.72
C VAL A 50 -10.77 -13.94 5.22
N ASN A 51 -10.39 -12.89 4.48
CA ASN A 51 -10.62 -12.82 3.04
C ASN A 51 -9.49 -12.11 2.31
N GLU A 52 -9.59 -12.08 0.97
CA GLU A 52 -8.59 -11.44 0.11
C GLU A 52 -7.16 -12.00 0.33
N LEU A 53 -7.05 -13.28 0.73
CA LEU A 53 -5.81 -13.94 1.16
C LEU A 53 -4.69 -13.87 0.11
N THR A 54 -5.03 -14.02 -1.17
CA THR A 54 -4.09 -14.01 -2.29
C THR A 54 -3.70 -12.60 -2.76
N ARG A 55 -4.19 -11.54 -2.11
CA ARG A 55 -3.79 -10.17 -2.46
C ARG A 55 -2.31 -9.92 -2.17
N PRO A 56 -1.64 -9.07 -2.96
CA PRO A 56 -0.36 -8.50 -2.58
C PRO A 56 -0.43 -7.93 -1.16
N LEU A 57 0.65 -8.10 -0.40
CA LEU A 57 0.81 -7.60 0.97
C LEU A 57 -0.03 -8.31 2.06
N PHE A 58 -0.90 -9.28 1.76
CA PHE A 58 -1.67 -9.99 2.81
C PHE A 58 -0.76 -10.60 3.89
N THR A 59 0.26 -11.36 3.47
CA THR A 59 1.29 -11.95 4.35
C THR A 59 2.22 -10.93 4.98
N GLN A 60 2.11 -9.65 4.63
CA GLN A 60 2.82 -8.56 5.29
C GLN A 60 1.96 -7.94 6.41
N TYR A 61 0.64 -8.05 6.33
CA TYR A 61 -0.31 -7.49 7.30
C TYR A 61 -0.88 -8.51 8.29
N PHE A 62 -0.79 -9.81 8.01
CA PHE A 62 -1.43 -10.85 8.81
C PHE A 62 -0.56 -12.10 8.91
N ASN A 63 -0.62 -12.81 10.05
CA ASN A 63 0.05 -14.09 10.31
C ASN A 63 -0.92 -15.23 10.72
N GLN A 64 -2.24 -15.01 10.59
CA GLN A 64 -3.31 -15.98 10.84
C GLN A 64 -4.43 -15.87 9.78
N VAL A 65 -5.09 -16.99 9.48
CA VAL A 65 -6.19 -17.12 8.52
C VAL A 65 -7.39 -17.84 9.13
N THR A 66 -8.58 -17.26 8.97
CA THR A 66 -9.88 -17.91 9.19
C THR A 66 -10.69 -17.90 7.88
N PRO A 67 -11.38 -18.97 7.45
CA PRO A 67 -12.17 -18.92 6.23
C PRO A 67 -13.53 -18.20 6.46
N GLU A 68 -13.67 -16.94 6.02
CA GLU A 68 -14.86 -16.07 6.28
C GLU A 68 -16.22 -16.78 6.12
N ASN A 69 -16.36 -17.57 5.06
CA ASN A 69 -17.56 -18.38 4.81
C ASN A 69 -17.27 -19.84 4.46
N ALA A 70 -16.08 -20.16 3.94
CA ALA A 70 -15.83 -21.46 3.31
C ALA A 70 -15.83 -22.65 4.29
N GLY A 71 -15.56 -22.41 5.58
CA GLY A 71 -15.62 -23.45 6.63
C GLY A 71 -17.00 -23.64 7.25
N LYS A 72 -17.98 -22.77 6.93
CA LYS A 72 -19.37 -22.91 7.42
C LYS A 72 -20.03 -24.11 6.75
N TRP A 73 -20.75 -24.93 7.52
CA TRP A 73 -21.26 -26.21 7.03
C TRP A 73 -22.17 -26.07 5.80
N GLY A 74 -23.07 -25.08 5.72
CA GLY A 74 -23.90 -24.84 4.53
C GLY A 74 -23.13 -24.35 3.28
N SER A 75 -21.88 -23.89 3.43
CA SER A 75 -21.00 -23.58 2.29
C SER A 75 -20.23 -24.82 1.81
N ALA A 76 -19.79 -25.67 2.74
CA ALA A 76 -19.04 -26.89 2.42
C ALA A 76 -19.93 -28.11 2.08
N ALA A 77 -21.17 -28.17 2.56
CA ALA A 77 -22.09 -29.27 2.29
C ALA A 77 -22.54 -29.34 0.83
N GLY A 78 -23.00 -30.51 0.40
CA GLY A 78 -23.75 -30.65 -0.85
C GLY A 78 -25.10 -29.92 -0.79
N ALA A 79 -25.65 -29.58 -1.97
CA ALA A 79 -26.97 -28.96 -2.08
C ALA A 79 -28.12 -29.86 -1.57
N THR A 80 -27.86 -31.16 -1.47
CA THR A 80 -28.71 -32.19 -0.83
C THR A 80 -27.82 -33.09 0.06
N GLN A 81 -28.45 -33.89 0.92
CA GLN A 81 -27.78 -34.89 1.78
C GLN A 81 -26.85 -35.86 1.02
N THR A 82 -27.19 -36.16 -0.25
CA THR A 82 -26.46 -37.10 -1.13
C THR A 82 -25.49 -36.42 -2.09
N ALA A 83 -25.55 -35.10 -2.25
CA ALA A 83 -24.64 -34.36 -3.12
C ALA A 83 -23.23 -34.27 -2.50
N ALA A 84 -22.20 -34.24 -3.37
CA ALA A 84 -20.82 -34.11 -2.94
C ALA A 84 -20.56 -32.76 -2.22
N MET A 85 -19.69 -32.79 -1.21
CA MET A 85 -19.23 -31.61 -0.48
C MET A 85 -18.35 -30.69 -1.37
N ARG A 86 -18.46 -29.38 -1.15
CA ARG A 86 -17.86 -28.30 -1.93
C ARG A 86 -16.64 -27.72 -1.20
N TRP A 87 -15.46 -28.27 -1.48
CA TRP A 87 -14.26 -27.96 -0.70
C TRP A 87 -13.40 -26.80 -1.21
N THR A 88 -13.50 -26.41 -2.48
CA THR A 88 -12.54 -25.56 -3.20
C THR A 88 -12.07 -24.31 -2.44
N ASN A 89 -12.99 -23.54 -1.87
CA ASN A 89 -12.65 -22.28 -1.20
C ASN A 89 -12.01 -22.51 0.19
N LEU A 90 -12.35 -23.61 0.85
CA LEU A 90 -11.81 -24.00 2.15
C LEU A 90 -10.42 -24.61 1.99
N ASP A 91 -10.25 -25.45 0.97
CA ASP A 91 -8.95 -25.97 0.52
C ASP A 91 -7.99 -24.82 0.20
N ALA A 92 -8.46 -23.78 -0.50
CA ALA A 92 -7.65 -22.61 -0.84
C ALA A 92 -7.20 -21.84 0.42
N ALA A 93 -8.09 -21.59 1.38
CA ALA A 93 -7.76 -20.91 2.64
C ALA A 93 -6.79 -21.73 3.50
N TYR A 94 -7.03 -23.03 3.66
CA TYR A 94 -6.16 -23.93 4.40
C TYR A 94 -4.78 -24.05 3.75
N THR A 95 -4.72 -24.31 2.44
CA THR A 95 -3.47 -24.42 1.69
C THR A 95 -2.67 -23.13 1.77
N PHE A 96 -3.32 -21.97 1.61
CA PHE A 96 -2.66 -20.67 1.75
C PHE A 96 -2.02 -20.50 3.14
N ALA A 97 -2.74 -20.85 4.22
CA ALA A 97 -2.20 -20.77 5.57
C ALA A 97 -0.97 -21.69 5.75
N GLN A 98 -1.08 -22.96 5.34
CA GLN A 98 0.00 -23.94 5.44
C GLN A 98 1.23 -23.55 4.59
N THR A 99 1.04 -23.05 3.36
CA THR A 99 2.13 -22.63 2.47
C THR A 99 2.91 -21.44 3.02
N ASN A 100 2.25 -20.52 3.72
CA ASN A 100 2.88 -19.31 4.27
C ASN A 100 3.28 -19.46 5.76
N GLY A 101 3.17 -20.67 6.35
CA GLY A 101 3.47 -20.91 7.77
C GLY A 101 2.54 -20.17 8.74
N MET A 102 1.36 -19.74 8.27
CA MET A 102 0.39 -18.97 9.04
C MET A 102 -0.51 -19.89 9.86
N LYS A 103 -1.01 -19.37 10.98
CA LYS A 103 -1.97 -20.09 11.82
C LYS A 103 -3.32 -20.25 11.13
N PHE A 104 -3.96 -21.41 11.24
CA PHE A 104 -5.28 -21.66 10.65
C PHE A 104 -6.35 -21.90 11.72
N ASN A 105 -7.33 -21.00 11.79
CA ASN A 105 -8.51 -21.15 12.65
C ASN A 105 -9.69 -21.60 11.78
N PHE A 106 -10.29 -22.74 12.10
CA PHE A 106 -11.44 -23.27 11.38
C PHE A 106 -12.74 -22.70 11.97
N HIS A 107 -13.50 -21.97 11.15
CA HIS A 107 -14.85 -21.49 11.44
C HIS A 107 -15.82 -22.09 10.40
N VAL A 108 -16.77 -22.96 10.75
CA VAL A 108 -17.17 -23.48 12.08
C VAL A 108 -17.87 -24.84 11.90
N LEU A 109 -17.80 -25.74 12.90
CA LEU A 109 -18.51 -27.03 12.84
C LEU A 109 -20.02 -26.94 13.08
N VAL A 110 -20.46 -26.27 14.15
CA VAL A 110 -21.87 -26.16 14.58
C VAL A 110 -22.25 -24.69 14.81
N TRP A 111 -23.38 -24.27 14.25
CA TRP A 111 -23.94 -22.91 14.36
C TRP A 111 -25.43 -22.92 13.95
N GLY A 112 -26.23 -21.94 14.38
CA GLY A 112 -27.61 -21.77 13.91
C GLY A 112 -27.72 -21.22 12.49
N ASN A 113 -26.72 -20.47 12.02
CA ASN A 113 -26.75 -19.83 10.70
C ASN A 113 -25.95 -20.57 9.62
N GLN A 114 -26.27 -20.26 8.36
CA GLN A 114 -25.55 -20.75 7.17
C GLN A 114 -25.28 -22.26 7.19
N GLN A 115 -26.28 -23.03 7.63
CA GLN A 115 -26.25 -24.49 7.72
C GLN A 115 -26.85 -25.14 6.45
N PRO A 116 -26.68 -26.45 6.23
CA PRO A 116 -27.37 -27.15 5.15
C PRO A 116 -28.87 -27.23 5.49
N THR A 117 -29.71 -26.47 4.78
CA THR A 117 -31.15 -26.35 5.12
C THR A 117 -31.92 -27.66 5.06
N TRP A 118 -31.43 -28.65 4.29
CA TRP A 118 -31.99 -30.00 4.26
C TRP A 118 -31.87 -30.75 5.59
N MET A 119 -30.98 -30.33 6.51
CA MET A 119 -30.88 -30.90 7.87
C MET A 119 -32.16 -30.76 8.68
N ALA A 120 -32.92 -29.66 8.48
CA ALA A 120 -34.12 -29.37 9.26
C ALA A 120 -35.29 -30.32 8.97
N ALA A 121 -35.23 -31.05 7.84
CA ALA A 121 -36.23 -32.05 7.45
C ALA A 121 -35.90 -33.47 7.92
N LEU A 122 -34.68 -33.72 8.41
CA LEU A 122 -34.22 -35.03 8.88
C LEU A 122 -34.64 -35.29 10.33
N PRO A 123 -34.94 -36.54 10.72
CA PRO A 123 -35.15 -36.88 12.12
C PRO A 123 -33.82 -36.80 12.92
N PRO A 124 -33.87 -36.63 14.26
CA PRO A 124 -32.68 -36.35 15.07
C PRO A 124 -31.53 -37.37 14.95
N GLU A 125 -31.84 -38.64 14.74
CA GLU A 125 -30.87 -39.71 14.53
C GLU A 125 -30.10 -39.58 13.20
N GLU A 126 -30.77 -39.14 12.13
CA GLU A 126 -30.15 -38.86 10.83
C GLU A 126 -29.38 -37.54 10.86
N GLN A 127 -29.91 -36.51 11.53
CA GLN A 127 -29.17 -35.28 11.81
C GLN A 127 -27.84 -35.60 12.53
N LEU A 128 -27.86 -36.45 13.57
CA LEU A 128 -26.65 -36.85 14.28
C LEU A 128 -25.66 -37.64 13.40
N ALA A 129 -26.17 -38.47 12.48
CA ALA A 129 -25.34 -39.19 11.51
C ALA A 129 -24.64 -38.22 10.53
N GLU A 130 -25.36 -37.22 10.03
CA GLU A 130 -24.81 -36.19 9.13
C GLU A 130 -23.83 -35.24 9.85
N ILE A 131 -24.07 -34.89 11.11
CA ILE A 131 -23.09 -34.16 11.96
C ILE A 131 -21.80 -34.98 12.10
N LYS A 132 -21.90 -36.28 12.41
CA LYS A 132 -20.73 -37.17 12.52
C LYS A 132 -19.96 -37.28 11.21
N LYS A 133 -20.67 -37.40 10.08
CA LYS A 133 -20.11 -37.40 8.72
C LYS A 133 -19.39 -36.09 8.38
N TRP A 134 -19.96 -34.94 8.77
CA TRP A 134 -19.33 -33.63 8.63
C TRP A 134 -18.03 -33.52 9.44
N PHE A 135 -18.07 -33.85 10.74
CA PHE A 135 -16.91 -33.82 11.62
C PHE A 135 -15.79 -34.74 11.10
N ALA A 136 -16.14 -35.97 10.71
CA ALA A 136 -15.20 -36.93 10.12
C ALA A 136 -14.56 -36.40 8.82
N ALA A 137 -15.34 -35.78 7.94
CA ALA A 137 -14.84 -35.25 6.67
C ALA A 137 -13.88 -34.07 6.88
N VAL A 138 -14.18 -33.16 7.81
CA VAL A 138 -13.30 -32.05 8.17
C VAL A 138 -12.01 -32.56 8.81
N ALA A 139 -12.10 -33.49 9.78
CA ALA A 139 -10.94 -34.08 10.46
C ALA A 139 -9.99 -34.83 9.49
N ALA A 140 -10.55 -35.61 8.56
CA ALA A 140 -9.76 -36.33 7.57
C ALA A 140 -9.09 -35.40 6.55
N ARG A 141 -9.70 -34.24 6.24
CA ARG A 141 -9.22 -33.32 5.21
C ARG A 141 -8.22 -32.28 5.72
N TYR A 142 -8.35 -31.83 6.95
CA TYR A 142 -7.58 -30.72 7.52
C TYR A 142 -6.84 -31.12 8.81
N PRO A 143 -5.79 -31.96 8.73
CA PRO A 143 -5.10 -32.50 9.92
C PRO A 143 -4.24 -31.50 10.69
N LYS A 144 -4.08 -30.25 10.19
CA LYS A 144 -3.27 -29.19 10.83
C LYS A 144 -4.08 -27.91 11.08
N ILE A 145 -5.27 -28.07 11.65
CA ILE A 145 -6.02 -26.94 12.23
C ILE A 145 -5.34 -26.55 13.55
N ASP A 146 -5.00 -25.27 13.73
CA ASP A 146 -4.45 -24.76 15.00
C ASP A 146 -5.56 -24.58 16.04
N TRP A 147 -6.70 -24.03 15.62
CA TRP A 147 -7.90 -23.83 16.44
C TRP A 147 -9.16 -24.17 15.66
N LEU A 148 -10.11 -24.82 16.32
CA LEU A 148 -11.37 -25.28 15.73
C LEU A 148 -12.54 -24.69 16.49
N GLN A 149 -13.29 -23.79 15.86
CA GLN A 149 -14.58 -23.35 16.37
C GLN A 149 -15.56 -24.52 16.27
N VAL A 150 -15.86 -25.12 17.42
CA VAL A 150 -16.77 -26.26 17.52
C VAL A 150 -18.21 -25.77 17.49
N VAL A 151 -18.55 -24.82 18.37
CA VAL A 151 -19.86 -24.17 18.43
C VAL A 151 -19.67 -22.66 18.33
N ASN A 152 -20.38 -22.04 17.38
CA ASN A 152 -20.51 -20.59 17.25
C ASN A 152 -21.90 -20.13 17.71
N GLU A 153 -21.95 -18.95 18.33
CA GLU A 153 -23.13 -18.20 18.78
C GLU A 153 -24.14 -19.00 19.64
N PRO A 154 -23.71 -19.77 20.66
CA PRO A 154 -24.63 -20.53 21.52
C PRO A 154 -25.66 -19.66 22.28
N LEU A 155 -25.35 -18.40 22.59
CA LEU A 155 -26.27 -17.50 23.29
C LEU A 155 -27.18 -16.72 22.32
N HIS A 156 -26.78 -16.57 21.06
CA HIS A 156 -27.37 -15.61 20.11
C HIS A 156 -28.00 -16.25 18.87
N ASP A 157 -27.39 -17.28 18.29
CA ASP A 157 -27.85 -17.97 17.07
C ASP A 157 -27.61 -19.50 17.18
N PRO A 158 -28.24 -20.20 18.16
CA PRO A 158 -28.11 -21.65 18.29
C PRO A 158 -28.91 -22.40 17.21
N PRO A 159 -28.54 -23.65 16.85
CA PRO A 159 -29.23 -24.47 15.85
C PRO A 159 -30.56 -25.08 16.36
N ASP A 160 -31.42 -24.24 16.92
CA ASP A 160 -32.73 -24.57 17.48
C ASP A 160 -33.75 -23.48 17.11
N CYS A 161 -34.66 -23.78 16.19
CA CYS A 161 -35.70 -22.85 15.73
C CYS A 161 -36.70 -22.44 16.83
N THR A 162 -36.71 -23.12 17.98
CA THR A 162 -37.57 -22.79 19.13
C THR A 162 -36.89 -21.86 20.15
N HIS A 163 -35.57 -21.63 20.02
CA HIS A 163 -34.82 -20.82 20.95
C HIS A 163 -35.18 -19.32 20.83
N SER A 164 -35.36 -18.66 21.98
CA SER A 164 -35.83 -17.26 22.04
C SER A 164 -34.89 -16.26 21.37
N ALA A 165 -33.58 -16.54 21.32
CA ALA A 165 -32.59 -15.69 20.66
C ALA A 165 -32.83 -15.57 19.14
N ASN A 166 -33.32 -16.65 18.50
CA ASN A 166 -33.50 -16.72 17.05
C ASN A 166 -34.69 -15.90 16.53
N GLN A 167 -35.65 -15.54 17.41
CA GLN A 167 -36.80 -14.65 17.15
C GLN A 167 -37.61 -14.96 15.87
N GLY A 168 -37.55 -16.20 15.36
CA GLY A 168 -38.16 -16.61 14.08
C GLY A 168 -37.39 -16.20 12.81
N ASN A 169 -36.35 -15.35 12.92
CA ASN A 169 -35.65 -14.78 11.76
C ASN A 169 -34.75 -15.81 11.05
N ASN A 170 -34.05 -16.66 11.80
CA ASN A 170 -33.07 -17.60 11.25
C ASN A 170 -33.63 -19.00 10.96
N CYS A 171 -34.91 -19.26 11.27
CA CYS A 171 -35.51 -20.60 11.11
C CYS A 171 -35.48 -21.13 9.67
N ASN A 172 -35.48 -20.24 8.66
CA ASN A 172 -35.38 -20.61 7.24
C ASN A 172 -33.96 -21.00 6.79
N ALA A 173 -32.93 -20.64 7.57
CA ALA A 173 -31.51 -20.93 7.30
C ALA A 173 -30.89 -21.91 8.31
N SER A 174 -31.61 -22.22 9.40
CA SER A 174 -31.19 -23.12 10.45
C SER A 174 -31.33 -24.59 10.05
N GLY A 175 -30.33 -25.39 10.43
CA GLY A 175 -30.41 -26.85 10.32
C GLY A 175 -31.27 -27.51 11.41
N ASN A 176 -31.71 -26.75 12.42
CA ASN A 176 -32.60 -27.18 13.51
C ASN A 176 -32.23 -28.54 14.15
N TYR A 177 -30.95 -28.70 14.50
CA TYR A 177 -30.37 -29.98 14.91
C TYR A 177 -29.83 -30.01 16.36
N ALA A 178 -30.07 -28.97 17.18
CA ALA A 178 -29.66 -28.99 18.60
C ALA A 178 -30.21 -30.22 19.35
N ARG A 179 -31.43 -30.67 19.03
CA ARG A 179 -32.04 -31.89 19.59
C ARG A 179 -31.27 -33.16 19.26
N ALA A 180 -30.67 -33.27 18.07
CA ALA A 180 -29.82 -34.42 17.69
C ALA A 180 -28.55 -34.54 18.55
N LEU A 181 -28.11 -33.42 19.12
CA LEU A 181 -27.00 -33.33 20.07
C LEU A 181 -27.47 -33.42 21.54
N GLY A 182 -28.76 -33.64 21.80
CA GLY A 182 -29.35 -33.78 23.14
C GLY A 182 -30.21 -32.60 23.60
N GLY A 183 -30.25 -31.49 22.86
CA GLY A 183 -30.99 -30.28 23.24
C GLY A 183 -30.39 -29.54 24.44
N ALA A 184 -31.16 -28.67 25.08
CA ALA A 184 -30.70 -27.96 26.28
C ALA A 184 -30.50 -28.90 27.48
N ASN A 185 -31.49 -29.74 27.78
CA ASN A 185 -31.48 -30.69 28.89
C ASN A 185 -31.64 -32.12 28.36
N GLY A 186 -30.53 -32.69 27.93
CA GLY A 186 -30.42 -34.08 27.47
C GLY A 186 -30.18 -35.02 28.64
N THR A 187 -29.12 -35.83 28.56
CA THR A 187 -28.79 -36.84 29.59
C THR A 187 -28.03 -36.25 30.78
N ASP A 188 -27.24 -35.19 30.57
CA ASP A 188 -26.43 -34.55 31.61
C ASP A 188 -27.22 -33.43 32.33
N GLY A 189 -28.28 -32.89 31.71
CA GLY A 189 -29.22 -31.96 32.33
C GLY A 189 -28.61 -30.61 32.68
N THR A 190 -27.63 -30.15 31.89
CA THR A 190 -26.80 -28.97 32.20
C THR A 190 -27.39 -27.63 31.76
N GLY A 191 -28.50 -27.65 31.01
CA GLY A 191 -29.01 -26.51 30.24
C GLY A 191 -28.31 -26.31 28.89
N TRP A 192 -27.18 -26.98 28.66
CA TRP A 192 -26.30 -26.78 27.51
C TRP A 192 -25.81 -28.10 26.88
N ASP A 193 -26.57 -29.19 27.04
CA ASP A 193 -26.13 -30.55 26.67
C ASP A 193 -25.76 -30.69 25.18
N TRP A 194 -26.45 -29.97 24.29
CA TRP A 194 -26.12 -29.94 22.86
C TRP A 194 -24.72 -29.39 22.58
N ILE A 195 -24.25 -28.41 23.37
CA ILE A 195 -22.89 -27.87 23.30
C ILE A 195 -21.91 -28.92 23.85
N LEU A 196 -22.20 -29.45 25.04
CA LEU A 196 -21.37 -30.47 25.70
C LEU A 196 -21.13 -31.67 24.78
N ASN A 197 -22.18 -32.19 24.14
CA ASN A 197 -22.08 -33.32 23.22
C ASN A 197 -21.43 -32.96 21.88
N ALA A 198 -21.61 -31.75 21.35
CA ALA A 198 -20.84 -31.28 20.19
C ALA A 198 -19.34 -31.23 20.48
N PHE A 199 -18.95 -30.79 21.68
CA PHE A 199 -17.56 -30.74 22.12
C PHE A 199 -16.96 -32.11 22.44
N ARG A 200 -17.72 -33.02 23.08
CA ARG A 200 -17.33 -34.44 23.23
C ARG A 200 -17.07 -35.08 21.86
N LEU A 201 -17.95 -34.81 20.88
CA LEU A 201 -17.79 -35.30 19.52
C LEU A 201 -16.58 -34.68 18.80
N ALA A 202 -16.35 -33.37 18.98
CA ALA A 202 -15.16 -32.71 18.45
C ALA A 202 -13.88 -33.29 19.05
N LYS A 203 -13.84 -33.57 20.36
CA LYS A 203 -12.67 -34.20 21.01
C LYS A 203 -12.40 -35.61 20.49
N GLN A 204 -13.43 -36.35 20.09
CA GLN A 204 -13.30 -37.66 19.46
C GLN A 204 -12.66 -37.59 18.06
N TYR A 205 -13.11 -36.66 17.19
CA TYR A 205 -12.61 -36.54 15.82
C TYR A 205 -11.32 -35.71 15.70
N PHE A 206 -11.09 -34.77 16.62
CA PHE A 206 -9.99 -33.82 16.60
C PHE A 206 -9.18 -33.85 17.92
N PRO A 207 -8.63 -35.01 18.33
CA PRO A 207 -8.03 -35.17 19.66
C PRO A 207 -6.82 -34.24 19.92
N ASN A 208 -6.13 -33.83 18.86
CA ASN A 208 -4.91 -33.01 18.90
C ASN A 208 -5.13 -31.54 18.51
N THR A 209 -6.37 -31.12 18.23
CA THR A 209 -6.70 -29.74 17.83
C THR A 209 -7.24 -28.97 19.03
N LYS A 210 -6.91 -27.69 19.15
CA LYS A 210 -7.49 -26.83 20.19
C LYS A 210 -8.95 -26.52 19.86
N LEU A 211 -9.85 -26.85 20.77
CA LEU A 211 -11.29 -26.67 20.60
C LEU A 211 -11.75 -25.32 21.16
N MET A 212 -12.55 -24.59 20.38
CA MET A 212 -13.00 -23.24 20.68
C MET A 212 -14.53 -23.13 20.73
N LEU A 213 -15.02 -22.39 21.73
CA LEU A 213 -16.36 -21.82 21.78
C LEU A 213 -16.27 -20.38 21.27
N ASN A 214 -17.15 -19.93 20.38
CA ASN A 214 -17.13 -18.56 19.81
C ASN A 214 -18.51 -17.91 19.88
N ASP A 215 -18.59 -16.61 20.18
CA ASP A 215 -19.86 -15.87 20.25
C ASP A 215 -19.60 -14.34 20.25
N TYR A 216 -20.59 -13.51 19.94
CA TYR A 216 -20.51 -12.05 20.04
C TYR A 216 -21.09 -11.49 21.34
N SER A 217 -20.78 -10.23 21.62
CA SER A 217 -21.37 -9.44 22.73
C SER A 217 -21.16 -10.03 24.14
N ILE A 218 -20.32 -11.04 24.28
CA ILE A 218 -20.06 -11.74 25.54
C ILE A 218 -19.54 -10.77 26.60
N THR A 219 -18.60 -9.91 26.22
CA THR A 219 -17.93 -8.95 27.10
C THR A 219 -18.73 -7.65 27.32
N ASN A 220 -19.86 -7.45 26.64
CA ASN A 220 -20.65 -6.22 26.71
C ASN A 220 -21.34 -6.01 28.07
N SER A 221 -21.67 -7.08 28.78
CA SER A 221 -22.39 -7.02 30.05
C SER A 221 -22.05 -8.20 30.95
N ASP A 222 -22.13 -7.96 32.25
CA ASP A 222 -21.83 -8.99 33.25
C ASP A 222 -22.78 -10.19 33.13
N SER A 223 -24.00 -9.99 32.65
CA SER A 223 -25.00 -11.04 32.40
C SER A 223 -24.57 -11.97 31.26
N ALA A 224 -24.21 -11.41 30.10
CA ALA A 224 -23.75 -12.18 28.94
C ALA A 224 -22.48 -12.98 29.28
N THR A 225 -21.50 -12.33 29.92
CA THR A 225 -20.29 -13.01 30.41
C THR A 225 -20.62 -14.11 31.42
N THR A 226 -21.61 -13.92 32.30
CA THR A 226 -22.00 -14.94 33.28
C THR A 226 -22.61 -16.17 32.61
N GLN A 227 -23.47 -16.01 31.61
CA GLN A 227 -24.04 -17.12 30.86
C GLN A 227 -22.96 -17.89 30.08
N TYR A 228 -22.04 -17.16 29.42
CA TYR A 228 -20.93 -17.77 28.69
C TYR A 228 -19.99 -18.54 29.63
N LEU A 229 -19.71 -18.01 30.82
CA LEU A 229 -18.95 -18.70 31.87
C LEU A 229 -19.64 -19.98 32.36
N GLN A 230 -20.96 -20.13 32.29
CA GLN A 230 -21.62 -21.41 32.61
C GLN A 230 -21.22 -22.48 31.60
N ILE A 231 -21.29 -22.17 30.31
CA ILE A 231 -20.91 -23.08 29.21
C ILE A 231 -19.42 -23.45 29.32
N ILE A 232 -18.54 -22.45 29.49
CA ILE A 232 -17.09 -22.67 29.67
C ILE A 232 -16.83 -23.60 30.85
N ASN A 233 -17.48 -23.36 32.00
CA ASN A 233 -17.29 -24.19 33.20
C ASN A 233 -17.90 -25.59 33.08
N ILE A 234 -18.86 -25.83 32.18
CA ILE A 234 -19.33 -27.18 31.84
C ILE A 234 -18.25 -27.89 31.01
N LEU A 235 -17.81 -27.30 29.91
CA LEU A 235 -16.80 -27.88 29.01
C LEU A 235 -15.45 -28.14 29.69
N LYS A 236 -15.05 -27.27 30.62
CA LYS A 236 -13.83 -27.45 31.43
C LYS A 236 -13.83 -28.69 32.33
N ARG A 237 -14.99 -29.17 32.79
CA ARG A 237 -15.07 -30.35 33.69
C ARG A 237 -14.54 -31.62 33.03
N GLU A 238 -14.64 -31.69 31.72
CA GLU A 238 -14.23 -32.84 30.89
C GLU A 238 -13.00 -32.51 30.01
N ASN A 239 -12.32 -31.39 30.26
CA ASN A 239 -11.18 -30.92 29.47
C ASN A 239 -11.47 -30.83 27.95
N LEU A 240 -12.64 -30.28 27.62
CA LEU A 240 -13.15 -30.20 26.25
C LEU A 240 -12.91 -28.85 25.56
N ILE A 241 -12.55 -27.79 26.30
CA ILE A 241 -12.34 -26.45 25.75
C ILE A 241 -10.89 -25.99 25.96
N ASP A 242 -10.26 -25.54 24.88
CA ASP A 242 -8.87 -25.07 24.86
C ASP A 242 -8.79 -23.55 24.65
N VAL A 243 -9.81 -22.91 24.05
CA VAL A 243 -9.87 -21.46 23.78
C VAL A 243 -11.31 -20.92 23.88
N VAL A 244 -11.47 -19.66 24.28
CA VAL A 244 -12.74 -18.91 24.16
C VAL A 244 -12.63 -17.78 23.13
N GLY A 245 -13.64 -17.64 22.29
CA GLY A 245 -13.75 -16.56 21.30
C GLY A 245 -14.73 -15.49 21.74
N GLU A 246 -14.37 -14.23 21.53
CA GLU A 246 -15.27 -13.07 21.52
C GLU A 246 -15.18 -12.46 20.12
N GLN A 247 -16.29 -12.42 19.38
CA GLN A 247 -16.27 -11.92 18.01
C GLN A 247 -15.79 -10.47 17.94
N GLY A 248 -16.23 -9.59 18.86
CA GLY A 248 -15.75 -8.21 18.92
C GLY A 248 -16.22 -7.30 17.77
N HIS A 249 -17.27 -7.68 17.03
CA HIS A 249 -17.88 -6.88 15.97
C HIS A 249 -18.23 -5.43 16.39
N ALA A 250 -18.36 -4.54 15.40
CA ALA A 250 -18.58 -3.11 15.57
C ALA A 250 -19.80 -2.76 16.44
N PHE A 251 -20.90 -3.52 16.30
CA PHE A 251 -22.11 -3.34 17.10
C PHE A 251 -21.92 -3.76 18.56
N SER A 252 -21.12 -4.79 18.81
CA SER A 252 -20.77 -5.25 20.17
C SER A 252 -19.84 -4.26 20.89
N THR A 253 -18.93 -3.59 20.16
CA THR A 253 -17.89 -2.72 20.75
C THR A 253 -18.27 -1.23 20.87
N THR A 254 -19.56 -0.91 20.71
CA THR A 254 -20.10 0.46 20.91
C THR A 254 -20.05 0.91 22.39
N GLY A 255 -20.02 -0.02 23.33
CA GLY A 255 -20.12 0.22 24.77
C GLY A 255 -18.85 0.75 25.46
N ASN A 256 -18.90 0.77 26.79
CA ASN A 256 -17.78 1.21 27.64
C ASN A 256 -16.69 0.13 27.70
N MET A 257 -15.49 0.44 27.19
CA MET A 257 -14.37 -0.52 27.17
C MET A 257 -13.86 -0.93 28.56
N ALA A 258 -14.18 -0.19 29.63
CA ALA A 258 -13.92 -0.65 30.99
C ALA A 258 -14.77 -1.89 31.36
N VAL A 259 -16.00 -1.99 30.85
CA VAL A 259 -16.87 -3.16 31.02
C VAL A 259 -16.33 -4.35 30.23
N HIS A 260 -15.93 -4.13 28.97
CA HIS A 260 -15.25 -5.16 28.18
C HIS A 260 -13.99 -5.65 28.90
N LYS A 261 -13.13 -4.76 29.41
CA LYS A 261 -11.93 -5.15 30.16
C LYS A 261 -12.26 -5.99 31.40
N ALA A 262 -13.21 -5.54 32.23
CA ALA A 262 -13.61 -6.26 33.44
C ALA A 262 -14.15 -7.66 33.11
N ASN A 263 -14.89 -7.81 32.01
CA ASN A 263 -15.40 -9.10 31.58
C ASN A 263 -14.33 -9.98 30.90
N LEU A 264 -13.35 -9.41 30.20
CA LEU A 264 -12.14 -10.14 29.77
C LEU A 264 -11.31 -10.63 30.96
N ASP A 265 -11.19 -9.85 32.04
CA ASP A 265 -10.54 -10.29 33.28
C ASP A 265 -11.27 -11.51 33.87
N ARG A 266 -12.61 -11.52 33.84
CA ARG A 266 -13.44 -12.67 34.29
C ARG A 266 -13.30 -13.91 33.39
N LEU A 267 -13.24 -13.73 32.07
CA LEU A 267 -12.99 -14.83 31.12
C LEU A 267 -11.59 -15.42 31.33
N ALA A 268 -10.56 -14.56 31.45
CA ALA A 268 -9.18 -14.99 31.66
C ALA A 268 -8.97 -15.66 33.02
N ALA A 269 -9.75 -15.31 34.05
CA ALA A 269 -9.75 -15.99 35.34
C ALA A 269 -10.17 -17.47 35.26
N THR A 270 -10.76 -17.92 34.14
CA THR A 270 -10.96 -19.36 33.89
C THR A 270 -9.66 -20.11 33.57
N GLY A 271 -8.58 -19.42 33.23
CA GLY A 271 -7.35 -20.02 32.73
C GLY A 271 -7.41 -20.51 31.27
N VAL A 272 -8.53 -20.32 30.58
CA VAL A 272 -8.67 -20.59 29.14
C VAL A 272 -8.29 -19.31 28.38
N PRO A 273 -7.37 -19.36 27.40
CA PRO A 273 -6.99 -18.19 26.60
C PRO A 273 -8.15 -17.67 25.75
N ILE A 274 -8.13 -16.37 25.47
CA ILE A 274 -9.17 -15.63 24.74
C ILE A 274 -8.66 -15.27 23.34
N GLN A 275 -9.50 -15.38 22.32
CA GLN A 275 -9.27 -14.79 21.00
C GLN A 275 -10.33 -13.74 20.71
N ILE A 276 -9.93 -12.61 20.13
CA ILE A 276 -10.90 -11.75 19.44
C ILE A 276 -10.98 -12.23 17.99
N THR A 277 -12.09 -12.82 17.62
CA THR A 277 -12.17 -13.70 16.44
C THR A 277 -12.67 -13.00 15.18
N GLU A 278 -13.44 -11.92 15.31
CA GLU A 278 -14.18 -11.30 14.20
C GLU A 278 -14.23 -9.76 14.30
N LEU A 279 -13.11 -9.14 14.70
CA LEU A 279 -13.05 -7.69 14.93
C LEU A 279 -13.33 -6.92 13.64
N ASP A 280 -14.39 -6.13 13.65
CA ASP A 280 -14.62 -5.03 12.72
C ASP A 280 -15.07 -3.78 13.48
N ILE A 281 -14.85 -2.62 12.88
CA ILE A 281 -15.16 -1.32 13.48
C ILE A 281 -15.67 -0.41 12.36
N ASP A 282 -16.93 -0.01 12.47
CA ASP A 282 -17.60 0.86 11.50
C ASP A 282 -16.91 2.23 11.40
N GLY A 283 -16.94 2.79 10.19
CA GLY A 283 -16.51 4.16 9.90
C GLY A 283 -17.71 5.11 9.75
N VAL A 284 -17.47 6.27 9.12
CA VAL A 284 -18.58 7.10 8.60
C VAL A 284 -19.11 6.48 7.31
N ALA A 285 -20.41 6.54 7.05
CA ALA A 285 -21.04 6.00 5.85
C ALA A 285 -20.32 6.40 4.53
N ALA A 286 -20.41 5.53 3.52
CA ALA A 286 -19.62 5.63 2.29
C ALA A 286 -19.71 7.01 1.61
N GLY A 287 -18.54 7.58 1.25
CA GLY A 287 -18.40 8.88 0.61
C GLY A 287 -17.54 9.90 1.39
N GLY A 288 -17.23 9.64 2.67
CA GLY A 288 -16.50 10.57 3.54
C GLY A 288 -15.05 10.15 3.88
N VAL A 289 -14.17 9.94 2.88
CA VAL A 289 -12.74 9.64 3.09
C VAL A 289 -11.94 10.39 2.00
N PRO A 290 -11.00 11.30 2.35
CA PRO A 290 -9.85 11.07 3.24
C PRO A 290 -10.06 11.43 4.72
N GLY A 291 -9.31 10.79 5.62
CA GLY A 291 -9.27 11.16 7.05
C GLY A 291 -10.43 10.62 7.90
N ASP A 292 -10.69 9.32 7.89
CA ASP A 292 -11.75 8.67 8.70
C ASP A 292 -11.38 8.63 10.21
N GLU A 293 -11.44 9.80 10.84
CA GLU A 293 -11.13 10.00 12.27
C GLU A 293 -12.12 9.30 13.20
N VAL A 294 -13.34 9.00 12.74
CA VAL A 294 -14.34 8.26 13.53
C VAL A 294 -13.91 6.80 13.67
N GLN A 295 -13.57 6.14 12.56
CA GLN A 295 -13.03 4.79 12.60
C GLN A 295 -11.73 4.75 13.40
N LEU A 296 -10.79 5.68 13.13
CA LEU A 296 -9.51 5.76 13.84
C LEU A 296 -9.68 5.97 15.36
N ARG A 297 -10.59 6.84 15.80
CA ARG A 297 -10.92 7.05 17.22
C ARG A 297 -11.48 5.78 17.85
N ASN A 298 -12.33 5.03 17.15
CA ASN A 298 -12.86 3.77 17.65
C ASN A 298 -11.77 2.68 17.73
N PHE A 299 -10.89 2.57 16.73
CA PHE A 299 -9.70 1.69 16.81
C PHE A 299 -8.84 2.03 18.03
N ARG A 300 -8.51 3.31 18.24
CA ARG A 300 -7.77 3.81 19.42
C ARG A 300 -8.47 3.53 20.75
N ARG A 301 -9.81 3.46 20.78
CA ARG A 301 -10.61 3.15 21.98
C ARG A 301 -10.66 1.65 22.26
N ILE A 302 -10.84 0.83 21.23
CA ILE A 302 -11.18 -0.59 21.34
C ILE A 302 -9.93 -1.48 21.36
N VAL A 303 -9.06 -1.33 20.35
CA VAL A 303 -7.95 -2.27 20.12
C VAL A 303 -6.98 -2.37 21.30
N PRO A 304 -6.59 -1.29 22.01
CA PRO A 304 -5.69 -1.41 23.15
C PRO A 304 -6.23 -2.30 24.28
N VAL A 305 -7.55 -2.27 24.51
CA VAL A 305 -8.18 -3.08 25.57
C VAL A 305 -8.15 -4.57 25.23
N PHE A 306 -8.31 -4.93 23.97
CA PHE A 306 -8.18 -6.32 23.51
C PHE A 306 -6.72 -6.76 23.35
N TRP A 307 -5.92 -5.96 22.65
CA TRP A 307 -4.55 -6.31 22.26
C TRP A 307 -3.60 -6.40 23.45
N GLU A 308 -3.71 -5.52 24.45
CA GLU A 308 -2.82 -5.56 25.62
C GLU A 308 -3.28 -6.51 26.72
N HIS A 309 -4.52 -7.00 26.68
CA HIS A 309 -5.04 -7.91 27.69
C HIS A 309 -4.19 -9.19 27.76
N PRO A 310 -3.72 -9.60 28.97
CA PRO A 310 -2.82 -10.73 29.12
C PRO A 310 -3.48 -12.09 28.83
N GLY A 311 -4.81 -12.18 28.94
CA GLY A 311 -5.57 -13.38 28.60
C GLY A 311 -5.92 -13.50 27.12
N VAL A 312 -5.72 -12.46 26.31
CA VAL A 312 -5.99 -12.50 24.86
C VAL A 312 -4.75 -12.97 24.10
N GLU A 313 -4.84 -14.04 23.31
CA GLU A 313 -3.72 -14.56 22.50
C GLU A 313 -3.65 -13.96 21.08
N GLY A 314 -4.73 -13.39 20.54
CA GLY A 314 -4.67 -12.68 19.26
C GLY A 314 -5.96 -11.97 18.86
N ILE A 315 -5.91 -11.26 17.73
CA ILE A 315 -7.05 -10.60 17.09
C ILE A 315 -7.12 -11.00 15.62
N THR A 316 -8.29 -11.44 15.16
CA THR A 316 -8.61 -11.62 13.73
C THR A 316 -9.55 -10.51 13.30
N VAL A 317 -9.20 -9.80 12.22
CA VAL A 317 -9.99 -8.73 11.63
C VAL A 317 -10.94 -9.31 10.58
N TRP A 318 -12.26 -9.07 10.67
CA TRP A 318 -13.28 -9.78 9.87
C TRP A 318 -13.49 -9.17 8.47
N GLY A 319 -12.42 -9.20 7.69
CA GLY A 319 -12.30 -8.58 6.38
C GLY A 319 -11.63 -7.20 6.52
N TRP A 320 -10.92 -6.75 5.49
CA TRP A 320 -10.09 -5.54 5.60
C TRP A 320 -10.27 -4.55 4.47
N ARG A 321 -10.82 -4.96 3.32
CA ARG A 321 -10.72 -4.23 2.06
C ARG A 321 -12.07 -3.96 1.41
N GLN A 322 -12.26 -2.76 0.86
CA GLN A 322 -13.42 -2.46 0.01
C GLN A 322 -13.32 -3.17 -1.36
N PRO A 323 -14.45 -3.53 -1.99
CA PRO A 323 -15.81 -3.57 -1.42
C PRO A 323 -16.10 -4.88 -0.65
N ASN A 324 -15.12 -5.80 -0.58
CA ASN A 324 -15.27 -7.19 -0.16
C ASN A 324 -15.23 -7.33 1.38
N HIS A 325 -16.27 -6.82 2.03
CA HIS A 325 -16.45 -6.87 3.48
C HIS A 325 -17.94 -6.90 3.79
N TRP A 326 -18.37 -7.78 4.69
CA TRP A 326 -19.80 -7.95 5.01
C TRP A 326 -20.48 -6.65 5.48
N ARG A 327 -19.77 -5.85 6.31
CA ARG A 327 -20.13 -4.48 6.70
C ARG A 327 -19.61 -3.34 5.79
N ASN A 328 -19.47 -3.55 4.48
CA ASN A 328 -18.98 -2.52 3.57
C ASN A 328 -19.88 -1.25 3.53
N ALA A 329 -21.20 -1.41 3.70
CA ALA A 329 -22.13 -0.28 3.75
C ALA A 329 -21.89 0.66 4.96
N GLN A 330 -21.36 0.12 6.05
CA GLN A 330 -20.97 0.84 7.26
C GLN A 330 -19.51 1.35 7.20
N ASN A 331 -18.85 1.24 6.05
CA ASN A 331 -17.45 1.64 5.82
C ASN A 331 -16.46 0.99 6.84
N ALA A 332 -16.79 -0.21 7.30
CA ALA A 332 -15.95 -1.00 8.21
C ALA A 332 -14.59 -1.45 7.63
N PRO A 333 -14.39 -1.65 6.30
CA PRO A 333 -13.06 -1.83 5.73
C PRO A 333 -12.05 -0.80 6.23
N ILE A 334 -10.82 -1.26 6.44
CA ILE A 334 -9.67 -0.44 6.84
C ILE A 334 -8.74 -0.11 5.66
N VAL A 335 -8.98 -0.71 4.48
CA VAL A 335 -8.27 -0.45 3.22
C VAL A 335 -9.30 -0.20 2.10
N LEU A 336 -9.01 0.78 1.25
CA LEU A 336 -9.86 1.19 0.13
C LEU A 336 -9.73 0.25 -1.07
N SER A 337 -10.57 0.47 -2.09
CA SER A 337 -10.67 -0.40 -3.28
C SER A 337 -9.46 -0.34 -4.22
N ASP A 338 -8.55 0.61 -4.01
CA ASP A 338 -7.28 0.86 -4.70
C ASP A 338 -6.04 0.38 -3.92
N ASP A 339 -6.23 -0.37 -2.84
CA ASP A 339 -5.21 -0.78 -1.85
C ASP A 339 -4.64 0.37 -0.98
N THR A 340 -5.23 1.57 -1.01
CA THR A 340 -4.85 2.68 -0.10
C THR A 340 -5.33 2.38 1.33
N PRO A 341 -4.43 2.30 2.33
CA PRO A 341 -4.83 2.10 3.72
C PRO A 341 -5.51 3.34 4.30
N LYS A 342 -6.65 3.16 5.00
CA LYS A 342 -7.28 4.22 5.79
C LYS A 342 -6.42 4.55 7.02
N PRO A 343 -6.61 5.71 7.67
CA PRO A 343 -5.87 6.05 8.90
C PRO A 343 -5.96 4.98 10.00
N ALA A 344 -7.10 4.28 10.11
CA ALA A 344 -7.30 3.16 11.02
C ALA A 344 -6.35 1.97 10.75
N ALA A 345 -6.13 1.60 9.48
CA ALA A 345 -5.17 0.55 9.11
C ALA A 345 -3.74 0.95 9.47
N LEU A 346 -3.31 2.17 9.10
CA LEU A 346 -1.97 2.67 9.42
C LEU A 346 -1.73 2.73 10.92
N TRP A 347 -2.72 3.18 11.69
CA TRP A 347 -2.65 3.19 13.15
C TRP A 347 -2.55 1.76 13.71
N LEU A 348 -3.40 0.82 13.25
CA LEU A 348 -3.37 -0.57 13.69
C LEU A 348 -2.02 -1.23 13.41
N TYR A 349 -1.54 -1.13 12.17
CA TYR A 349 -0.30 -1.75 11.71
C TYR A 349 0.95 -1.23 12.41
N ASN A 350 0.97 0.04 12.81
CA ASN A 350 2.03 0.59 13.66
C ASN A 350 1.85 0.13 15.12
N TYR A 351 0.63 0.19 15.67
CA TYR A 351 0.32 -0.10 17.07
C TYR A 351 0.62 -1.57 17.47
N VAL A 352 0.25 -2.54 16.63
CA VAL A 352 0.37 -3.97 16.98
C VAL A 352 1.76 -4.57 16.77
N ARG A 353 2.57 -3.95 15.89
CA ARG A 353 3.95 -4.38 15.62
C ARG A 353 4.90 -3.92 16.73
N LYS A 354 6.10 -4.48 16.76
CA LYS A 354 7.18 -4.08 17.69
C LYS A 354 8.48 -3.70 16.97
N VAL A 355 8.37 -3.16 15.76
CA VAL A 355 9.51 -2.79 14.93
C VAL A 355 9.68 -1.28 15.00
N ALA A 356 10.66 -0.83 15.78
CA ALA A 356 11.03 0.58 15.80
C ALA A 356 11.61 1.01 14.43
N PRO A 357 11.39 2.26 13.99
CA PRO A 357 12.08 2.80 12.83
C PRO A 357 13.60 2.84 13.08
N VAL A 358 14.37 2.63 12.02
CA VAL A 358 15.83 2.52 12.03
C VAL A 358 16.41 3.59 11.12
N ILE A 359 17.14 4.55 11.70
CA ILE A 359 17.93 5.53 10.94
C ILE A 359 19.01 4.76 10.18
N ARG A 360 19.18 5.02 8.87
CA ARG A 360 20.24 4.33 8.10
C ARG A 360 21.61 4.69 8.66
N PRO A 361 22.54 3.73 8.82
CA PRO A 361 23.86 4.00 9.35
C PRO A 361 24.69 4.88 8.40
N ASP A 362 25.78 5.42 8.92
CA ASP A 362 26.86 6.09 8.16
C ASP A 362 26.44 7.30 7.31
N GLN A 363 25.31 7.93 7.66
CA GLN A 363 24.87 9.17 7.00
C GLN A 363 25.80 10.34 7.36
N ARG A 364 26.25 11.05 6.32
CA ARG A 364 27.14 12.20 6.41
C ARG A 364 26.62 13.32 5.52
N PHE A 365 26.75 14.55 6.00
CA PHE A 365 26.38 15.76 5.28
C PHE A 365 27.49 16.80 5.38
N THR A 366 27.49 17.78 4.47
CA THR A 366 28.50 18.83 4.38
C THR A 366 27.84 20.20 4.30
N VAL A 367 28.38 21.18 5.02
CA VAL A 367 28.00 22.60 4.94
C VAL A 367 29.11 23.36 4.22
N GLY A 368 28.87 23.70 2.95
CA GLY A 368 29.71 24.62 2.16
C GLY A 368 29.21 26.08 2.16
N ASP A 369 27.98 26.32 2.63
CA ASP A 369 27.44 27.65 2.89
C ASP A 369 26.61 27.61 4.18
N ALA A 370 26.98 28.45 5.15
CA ALA A 370 26.32 28.54 6.44
C ALA A 370 24.87 29.08 6.36
N HIS A 371 24.49 29.70 5.24
CA HIS A 371 23.15 30.22 4.96
C HIS A 371 22.34 29.31 4.02
N ALA A 372 22.89 28.16 3.62
CA ALA A 372 22.20 27.20 2.76
C ALA A 372 20.84 26.81 3.36
N PRO A 373 19.77 26.72 2.55
CA PRO A 373 18.43 26.43 3.06
C PRO A 373 18.33 25.05 3.71
N SER A 374 19.19 24.10 3.34
CA SER A 374 19.28 22.77 3.93
C SER A 374 20.68 22.20 3.84
N VAL A 375 21.11 21.50 4.90
CA VAL A 375 22.36 20.73 4.96
C VAL A 375 22.18 19.34 4.32
N GLY A 376 20.96 18.79 4.38
CA GLY A 376 20.59 17.51 3.80
C GLY A 376 19.38 16.92 4.51
N THR A 377 19.00 15.69 4.17
CA THR A 377 17.84 14.99 4.76
C THR A 377 18.28 13.67 5.35
N VAL A 378 18.09 13.49 6.66
CA VAL A 378 18.34 12.21 7.33
C VAL A 378 17.25 11.22 6.94
N VAL A 379 17.64 10.02 6.53
CA VAL A 379 16.73 8.95 6.11
C VAL A 379 16.69 7.79 7.10
N ALA A 380 15.50 7.23 7.26
CA ALA A 380 15.24 6.04 8.06
C ALA A 380 14.38 5.05 7.27
N ASP A 381 14.38 3.81 7.72
CA ASP A 381 13.48 2.75 7.28
C ASP A 381 12.66 2.20 8.44
N ASP A 382 11.58 1.51 8.12
CA ASP A 382 10.56 0.98 9.02
C ASP A 382 9.84 -0.20 8.33
N TRP A 383 8.72 -0.66 8.91
CA TRP A 383 7.90 -1.70 8.28
C TRP A 383 7.35 -1.28 6.90
N ALA A 384 6.97 -0.01 6.71
CA ALA A 384 6.40 0.49 5.46
C ALA A 384 7.44 0.46 4.33
N SER A 385 8.71 0.62 4.70
CA SER A 385 9.88 0.47 3.85
C SER A 385 10.06 -0.96 3.36
N ALA A 386 9.94 -1.94 4.27
CA ALA A 386 10.09 -3.36 3.94
C ALA A 386 9.04 -3.87 2.93
N ILE A 387 7.86 -3.24 2.90
CA ILE A 387 6.79 -3.55 1.93
C ILE A 387 6.78 -2.66 0.68
N ALA A 388 7.85 -1.88 0.44
CA ALA A 388 7.96 -0.92 -0.66
C ALA A 388 6.82 0.13 -0.72
N ARG A 389 6.31 0.57 0.45
CA ARG A 389 5.31 1.64 0.60
C ARG A 389 5.82 2.78 1.52
N PRO A 390 6.98 3.41 1.24
CA PRO A 390 7.56 4.45 2.12
C PRO A 390 6.66 5.69 2.28
N ASN A 391 5.67 5.89 1.42
CA ASN A 391 4.65 6.92 1.55
C ASN A 391 3.66 6.71 2.73
N LEU A 392 3.71 5.55 3.42
CA LEU A 392 2.89 5.24 4.59
C LEU A 392 3.60 5.52 5.93
N ARG A 393 4.86 6.00 5.89
CA ARG A 393 5.67 6.31 7.06
C ARG A 393 5.10 7.52 7.83
N THR A 394 5.10 7.44 9.15
CA THR A 394 4.68 8.53 10.06
C THR A 394 5.84 8.97 10.95
N PHE A 395 6.91 9.49 10.34
CA PHE A 395 8.14 9.82 11.06
C PHE A 395 8.10 11.19 11.75
N THR A 396 8.47 11.20 13.03
CA THR A 396 8.84 12.40 13.79
C THR A 396 10.33 12.35 14.12
N TRP A 397 11.10 13.32 13.63
CA TRP A 397 12.54 13.43 13.81
C TRP A 397 12.92 14.35 14.98
N GLN A 398 14.01 14.01 15.67
CA GLN A 398 14.55 14.82 16.76
C GLN A 398 16.09 14.72 16.82
N ILE A 399 16.77 15.85 17.01
CA ILE A 399 18.16 15.86 17.50
C ILE A 399 18.12 15.71 19.02
N SER A 400 18.69 14.62 19.53
CA SER A 400 18.68 14.23 20.95
C SER A 400 19.99 14.47 21.70
N GLY A 401 21.07 14.80 20.98
CA GLY A 401 22.39 15.08 21.54
C GLY A 401 23.38 15.54 20.46
N GLY A 402 24.61 15.87 20.84
CA GLY A 402 25.69 16.22 19.91
C GLY A 402 25.58 17.58 19.22
N ASN A 403 24.60 18.39 19.61
CA ASN A 403 24.27 19.69 19.00
C ASN A 403 24.42 20.82 20.04
N PRO A 404 25.65 21.23 20.37
CA PRO A 404 25.88 22.33 21.32
C PRO A 404 25.18 23.59 20.83
N ASP A 405 24.65 24.36 21.78
CA ASP A 405 23.93 25.63 21.57
C ASP A 405 22.76 25.63 20.55
N GLY A 406 22.37 24.46 20.02
CA GLY A 406 21.38 24.37 18.95
C GLY A 406 21.85 24.99 17.63
N ILE A 407 23.12 24.75 17.25
CA ILE A 407 23.69 25.17 15.95
C ILE A 407 22.85 24.63 14.79
N PHE A 408 22.41 23.38 14.89
CA PHE A 408 21.58 22.71 13.88
C PHE A 408 20.13 22.53 14.35
N THR A 409 19.21 22.47 13.39
CA THR A 409 17.85 21.96 13.59
C THR A 409 17.57 20.80 12.64
N VAL A 410 16.66 19.91 13.03
CA VAL A 410 16.04 18.93 12.13
C VAL A 410 14.56 19.27 12.02
N GLU A 411 14.03 19.32 10.80
CA GLU A 411 12.60 19.47 10.55
C GLU A 411 11.87 18.19 11.00
N PRO A 412 11.03 18.23 12.06
CA PRO A 412 10.48 17.02 12.65
C PRO A 412 9.68 16.16 11.67
N SER A 413 9.02 16.77 10.69
CA SER A 413 8.18 16.06 9.72
C SER A 413 8.94 15.40 8.55
N THR A 414 10.17 15.84 8.25
CA THR A 414 10.89 15.43 7.02
C THR A 414 12.30 14.89 7.25
N GLY A 415 12.93 15.19 8.39
CA GLY A 415 14.33 14.83 8.63
C GLY A 415 15.34 15.79 7.99
N VAL A 416 14.88 16.91 7.40
CA VAL A 416 15.77 17.93 6.81
C VAL A 416 16.58 18.63 7.90
N LEU A 417 17.90 18.51 7.84
CA LEU A 417 18.85 19.26 8.66
C LEU A 417 19.07 20.67 8.10
N ARG A 418 19.16 21.66 8.99
CA ARG A 418 19.47 23.06 8.68
C ARG A 418 20.45 23.65 9.68
N VAL A 419 21.24 24.63 9.26
CA VAL A 419 22.00 25.49 10.18
C VAL A 419 21.02 26.54 10.73
N ALA A 420 20.82 26.53 12.04
CA ALA A 420 19.92 27.45 12.74
C ALA A 420 20.66 28.65 13.35
N LYS A 421 21.98 28.51 13.60
CA LYS A 421 22.85 29.57 14.12
C LYS A 421 24.17 29.64 13.33
N PRO A 422 24.17 30.20 12.10
CA PRO A 422 25.36 30.29 11.25
C PRO A 422 26.57 30.92 11.95
N GLN A 423 26.34 31.90 12.83
CA GLN A 423 27.36 32.62 13.59
C GLN A 423 28.04 31.80 14.70
N LEU A 424 27.59 30.56 14.96
CA LEU A 424 28.18 29.63 15.93
C LEU A 424 28.76 28.38 15.24
N LEU A 425 28.88 28.40 13.91
CA LEU A 425 29.37 27.29 13.12
C LEU A 425 30.89 27.39 12.96
N ASP A 426 31.61 26.42 13.49
CA ASP A 426 33.07 26.30 13.33
C ASP A 426 33.38 25.77 11.91
N GLU A 427 34.36 26.37 11.24
CA GLU A 427 34.87 25.92 9.93
C GLU A 427 35.72 24.64 10.06
N LEU A 428 35.85 23.87 8.96
CA LEU A 428 36.69 22.66 8.86
C LEU A 428 36.47 21.64 10.00
N THR A 429 35.26 21.59 10.55
CA THR A 429 34.90 20.88 11.79
C THR A 429 33.83 19.83 11.48
N THR A 430 33.81 18.73 12.25
CA THR A 430 32.76 17.70 12.13
C THR A 430 31.96 17.61 13.42
N TYR A 431 30.67 17.93 13.35
CA TYR A 431 29.70 17.73 14.41
C TYR A 431 29.10 16.33 14.31
N SER A 432 29.02 15.61 15.43
CA SER A 432 28.36 14.29 15.52
C SER A 432 26.99 14.46 16.16
N LEU A 433 25.94 14.63 15.35
CA LEU A 433 24.58 14.86 15.82
C LEU A 433 23.92 13.53 16.19
N GLN A 434 23.40 13.39 17.42
CA GLN A 434 22.68 12.19 17.83
C GLN A 434 21.20 12.32 17.51
N LEU A 435 20.77 11.77 16.37
CA LEU A 435 19.37 11.81 15.95
C LEU A 435 18.56 10.61 16.43
N ARG A 436 17.26 10.84 16.61
CA ARG A 436 16.22 9.83 16.79
C ARG A 436 15.09 10.05 15.80
N VAL A 437 14.40 8.97 15.47
CA VAL A 437 13.15 8.99 14.71
C VAL A 437 12.10 8.17 15.45
N SER A 438 10.86 8.66 15.47
CA SER A 438 9.70 7.98 16.06
C SER A 438 8.63 7.74 15.01
N ASP A 439 7.95 6.59 15.05
CA ASP A 439 6.77 6.30 14.20
C ASP A 439 5.44 6.72 14.87
N GLY A 440 5.50 7.22 16.12
CA GLY A 440 4.37 7.55 16.99
C GLY A 440 4.11 6.52 18.11
N PHE A 441 4.73 5.33 18.06
CA PHE A 441 4.58 4.23 19.01
C PHE A 441 5.94 3.71 19.50
N HIS A 442 6.91 3.66 18.59
CA HIS A 442 8.28 3.24 18.79
C HIS A 442 9.22 4.38 18.42
N THR A 443 10.36 4.46 19.11
CA THR A 443 11.41 5.44 18.82
C THR A 443 12.73 4.72 18.70
N SER A 444 13.53 5.11 17.70
CA SER A 444 14.87 4.56 17.49
C SER A 444 15.77 4.79 18.70
N ALA A 445 16.82 3.97 18.83
CA ALA A 445 18.01 4.38 19.57
C ALA A 445 18.60 5.67 18.94
N PRO A 446 19.40 6.47 19.69
CA PRO A 446 20.17 7.54 19.07
C PRO A 446 21.13 6.95 18.02
N VAL A 447 21.25 7.61 16.89
CA VAL A 447 22.25 7.31 15.86
C VAL A 447 23.05 8.57 15.59
N ASP A 448 24.38 8.45 15.63
CA ASP A 448 25.30 9.53 15.27
C ASP A 448 25.26 9.77 13.75
N VAL A 449 25.03 11.02 13.36
CA VAL A 449 25.05 11.52 11.99
C VAL A 449 26.10 12.63 11.92
N ALA A 450 27.06 12.49 11.03
CA ALA A 450 28.15 13.46 10.91
C ALA A 450 27.77 14.62 10.00
N VAL A 451 27.96 15.85 10.47
CA VAL A 451 27.86 17.08 9.67
C VAL A 451 29.22 17.75 9.66
N ALA A 452 29.88 17.73 8.51
CA ALA A 452 31.15 18.42 8.29
C ALA A 452 30.91 19.85 7.79
N THR A 453 31.79 20.77 8.14
CA THR A 453 31.86 22.12 7.59
C THR A 453 33.10 22.24 6.71
N GLU A 454 33.00 22.96 5.60
CA GLU A 454 34.14 23.27 4.73
C GLU A 454 34.76 24.62 5.13
N ASP A 455 35.60 25.17 4.25
CA ASP A 455 36.00 26.57 4.32
C ASP A 455 34.79 27.43 3.91
N LEU A 456 34.29 28.27 4.82
CA LEU A 456 33.10 29.09 4.63
C LEU A 456 33.44 30.51 4.14
N ALA A 457 34.69 30.75 3.71
CA ALA A 457 35.15 32.03 3.19
C ALA A 457 34.35 32.47 1.94
N ASN A 458 33.65 33.59 2.11
CA ASN A 458 32.60 34.06 1.21
C ASN A 458 33.17 34.64 -0.10
N VAL A 459 33.39 33.79 -1.11
CA VAL A 459 33.74 34.18 -2.48
C VAL A 459 32.55 33.90 -3.40
N VAL A 460 31.94 34.96 -3.95
CA VAL A 460 30.78 34.86 -4.85
C VAL A 460 31.08 35.54 -6.18
N ASP A 461 31.29 34.75 -7.21
CA ASP A 461 31.25 35.23 -8.60
C ASP A 461 29.79 35.44 -9.03
N GLN A 462 29.44 36.65 -9.48
CA GLN A 462 28.14 36.90 -10.13
C GLN A 462 28.26 36.89 -11.65
N GLN A 463 27.51 36.00 -12.29
CA GLN A 463 27.29 36.04 -13.73
C GLN A 463 26.02 36.83 -14.05
N ALA A 464 26.17 38.00 -14.67
CA ALA A 464 25.06 38.68 -15.33
C ALA A 464 24.73 37.96 -16.65
N GLY A 465 23.46 37.64 -16.89
CA GLY A 465 23.02 36.89 -18.07
C GLY A 465 21.59 37.22 -18.49
N GLY A 466 21.21 36.78 -19.70
CA GLY A 466 19.88 36.93 -20.27
C GLY A 466 19.55 35.75 -21.19
N THR A 467 18.26 35.47 -21.38
CA THR A 467 17.78 34.32 -22.15
C THR A 467 17.16 34.74 -23.48
N VAL A 468 17.37 33.95 -24.52
CA VAL A 468 16.71 34.07 -25.83
C VAL A 468 15.82 32.86 -26.01
N ALA A 469 14.55 33.07 -26.42
CA ALA A 469 13.61 31.99 -26.64
C ALA A 469 13.79 31.34 -28.03
N ALA A 470 13.55 30.03 -28.11
CA ALA A 470 13.46 29.29 -29.38
C ALA A 470 12.40 29.94 -30.28
N THR A 471 12.82 30.39 -31.46
CA THR A 471 12.02 31.21 -32.37
C THR A 471 12.34 30.81 -33.81
N LEU A 472 11.30 30.40 -34.55
CA LEU A 472 11.30 30.30 -36.01
C LEU A 472 10.16 31.15 -36.55
N SER A 473 10.44 32.02 -37.51
CA SER A 473 9.42 32.84 -38.19
C SER A 473 9.76 33.02 -39.66
N LEU A 474 8.74 32.89 -40.52
CA LEU A 474 8.82 33.01 -41.97
C LEU A 474 7.68 33.89 -42.48
N GLY A 475 8.01 35.04 -43.07
CA GLY A 475 7.10 35.85 -43.88
C GLY A 475 7.40 35.69 -45.36
N LEU A 476 6.38 35.75 -46.22
CA LEU A 476 6.52 35.67 -47.68
C LEU A 476 5.81 36.86 -48.35
N GLY A 477 6.44 37.43 -49.37
CA GLY A 477 5.79 38.36 -50.30
C GLY A 477 4.94 37.64 -51.35
N SER A 478 4.19 38.42 -52.13
CA SER A 478 3.52 37.93 -53.34
C SER A 478 4.49 37.84 -54.53
N ALA A 479 4.19 36.96 -55.49
CA ALA A 479 4.89 36.83 -56.77
C ALA A 479 3.86 36.78 -57.91
N SER A 480 4.21 37.29 -59.10
CA SER A 480 3.37 37.18 -60.31
C SER A 480 4.25 37.01 -61.55
N LEU A 481 3.90 36.04 -62.38
CA LEU A 481 4.62 35.69 -63.63
C LEU A 481 4.10 36.46 -64.86
N GLY A 482 3.11 37.33 -64.69
CA GLY A 482 2.48 38.07 -65.78
C GLY A 482 1.58 37.20 -66.67
N THR A 483 1.48 37.57 -67.95
CA THR A 483 0.58 36.93 -68.93
C THR A 483 1.35 35.98 -69.84
N PHE A 484 0.95 34.70 -69.87
CA PHE A 484 1.50 33.72 -70.80
C PHE A 484 0.95 33.91 -72.21
N VAL A 485 1.82 33.79 -73.23
CA VAL A 485 1.49 34.03 -74.64
C VAL A 485 1.35 32.69 -75.39
N PRO A 486 0.16 32.34 -75.92
CA PRO A 486 -0.02 31.10 -76.68
C PRO A 486 0.84 31.06 -77.96
N GLY A 487 1.40 29.90 -78.28
CA GLY A 487 2.16 29.67 -79.51
C GLY A 487 3.63 30.14 -79.49
N VAL A 488 4.11 30.69 -78.37
CA VAL A 488 5.48 31.22 -78.23
C VAL A 488 6.22 30.44 -77.15
N ALA A 489 7.44 29.96 -77.46
CA ALA A 489 8.33 29.41 -76.45
C ALA A 489 8.98 30.54 -75.65
N GLN A 490 8.72 30.62 -74.35
CA GLN A 490 9.22 31.70 -73.50
C GLN A 490 9.33 31.27 -72.04
N ASP A 491 10.40 31.73 -71.36
CA ASP A 491 10.52 31.72 -69.90
C ASP A 491 9.86 32.97 -69.30
N TYR A 492 9.05 32.77 -68.27
CA TYR A 492 8.46 33.82 -67.46
C TYR A 492 9.12 33.80 -66.09
N ASP A 493 9.83 34.87 -65.76
CA ASP A 493 10.55 35.03 -64.49
C ASP A 493 9.85 36.02 -63.56
N THR A 494 9.92 35.76 -62.26
CA THR A 494 9.50 36.70 -61.22
C THR A 494 10.31 36.49 -59.94
N THR A 495 10.17 37.42 -58.99
CA THR A 495 10.80 37.29 -57.67
C THR A 495 9.82 37.60 -56.55
N THR A 496 10.14 37.09 -55.36
CA THR A 496 9.51 37.50 -54.10
C THR A 496 10.51 37.42 -52.95
N THR A 497 10.15 37.95 -51.79
CA THR A 497 11.03 37.97 -50.61
C THR A 497 10.51 37.01 -49.55
N ALA A 498 11.40 36.20 -49.00
CA ALA A 498 11.20 35.44 -47.78
C ALA A 498 11.93 36.11 -46.62
N THR A 499 11.20 36.60 -45.63
CA THR A 499 11.75 37.20 -44.40
C THR A 499 11.86 36.13 -43.33
N VAL A 500 13.07 35.84 -42.87
CA VAL A 500 13.37 34.74 -41.92
C VAL A 500 13.95 35.27 -40.61
N THR A 501 13.41 34.77 -39.50
CA THR A 501 14.03 34.88 -38.17
C THR A 501 14.18 33.48 -37.59
N SER A 502 15.40 33.13 -37.17
CA SER A 502 15.74 31.87 -36.51
C SER A 502 16.71 32.15 -35.36
N THR A 503 16.44 31.57 -34.18
CA THR A 503 17.40 31.54 -33.06
C THR A 503 18.17 30.22 -32.97
N ALA A 504 17.87 29.24 -33.84
CA ALA A 504 18.54 27.95 -33.90
C ALA A 504 19.94 28.06 -34.54
N GLY A 505 20.83 27.12 -34.23
CA GLY A 505 22.17 27.03 -34.83
C GLY A 505 22.18 26.48 -36.26
N ASP A 506 21.13 25.76 -36.65
CA ASP A 506 20.92 25.21 -37.99
C ASP A 506 19.48 25.47 -38.43
N ALA A 507 19.27 26.12 -39.59
CA ALA A 507 17.92 26.25 -40.15
C ALA A 507 17.91 26.11 -41.67
N ALA A 508 16.87 25.51 -42.23
CA ALA A 508 16.69 25.33 -43.66
C ALA A 508 15.33 25.87 -44.12
N LEU A 509 15.33 26.67 -45.19
CA LEU A 509 14.13 27.04 -45.91
C LEU A 509 13.95 26.10 -47.11
N SER A 510 12.78 25.50 -47.24
CA SER A 510 12.43 24.56 -48.31
C SER A 510 11.07 24.88 -48.95
N VAL A 511 10.81 24.30 -50.13
CA VAL A 511 9.52 24.40 -50.83
C VAL A 511 9.03 23.03 -51.33
N THR A 512 7.72 22.81 -51.26
CA THR A 512 7.00 21.65 -51.83
C THR A 512 5.72 22.06 -52.55
N ASP A 513 5.27 21.21 -53.46
CA ASP A 513 3.87 21.09 -53.85
C ASP A 513 3.33 19.73 -53.37
N PRO A 514 2.48 19.68 -52.33
CA PRO A 514 1.94 18.41 -51.83
C PRO A 514 0.89 17.75 -52.76
N ALA A 515 0.51 18.37 -53.88
CA ALA A 515 -0.47 17.80 -54.81
C ALA A 515 0.08 16.59 -55.58
N SER A 516 -0.55 15.42 -55.43
CA SER A 516 -0.04 14.14 -55.96
C SER A 516 -0.09 13.99 -57.48
N ALA A 517 -1.12 14.52 -58.15
CA ALA A 517 -1.36 14.28 -59.58
C ALA A 517 -0.70 15.31 -60.53
N THR A 518 -0.39 16.51 -60.04
CA THR A 518 0.14 17.62 -60.86
C THR A 518 1.35 18.31 -60.21
N ALA A 519 2.08 17.59 -59.35
CA ALA A 519 3.19 18.08 -58.54
C ALA A 519 4.11 19.06 -59.29
N GLY A 520 4.27 20.26 -58.75
CA GLY A 520 5.11 21.34 -59.27
C GLY A 520 4.52 22.14 -60.44
N ARG A 521 3.45 21.70 -61.09
CA ARG A 521 2.91 22.34 -62.31
C ARG A 521 1.78 23.31 -61.97
N LEU A 522 1.80 24.51 -62.55
CA LEU A 522 0.67 25.45 -62.48
C LEU A 522 -0.56 24.86 -63.18
N VAL A 523 -1.76 25.13 -62.65
CA VAL A 523 -3.02 24.56 -63.14
C VAL A 523 -4.08 25.63 -63.46
N ASN A 524 -4.87 25.37 -64.51
CA ASN A 524 -6.10 26.08 -64.87
C ASN A 524 -7.26 25.07 -64.88
N GLY A 525 -7.89 24.90 -63.73
CA GLY A 525 -8.84 23.81 -63.48
C GLY A 525 -8.17 22.44 -63.60
N ALA A 526 -8.72 21.55 -64.43
CA ALA A 526 -8.16 20.23 -64.71
C ALA A 526 -6.92 20.22 -65.63
N PHE A 527 -6.53 21.37 -66.22
CA PHE A 527 -5.39 21.47 -67.13
C PHE A 527 -4.13 21.88 -66.36
N ALA A 528 -3.04 21.14 -66.51
CA ALA A 528 -1.73 21.43 -65.92
C ALA A 528 -0.71 21.74 -67.01
N LEU A 529 0.23 22.65 -66.75
CA LEU A 529 1.32 22.92 -67.67
C LEU A 529 2.27 21.71 -67.80
N THR A 530 2.92 21.57 -68.96
CA THR A 530 3.87 20.49 -69.23
C THR A 530 5.14 20.62 -68.39
N GLN A 531 5.65 21.84 -68.22
CA GLN A 531 6.85 22.11 -67.43
C GLN A 531 6.49 22.49 -65.98
N PRO A 532 7.16 21.93 -64.96
CA PRO A 532 6.99 22.36 -63.57
C PRO A 532 7.53 23.78 -63.38
N LEU A 533 6.91 24.50 -62.44
CA LEU A 533 7.42 25.76 -61.91
C LEU A 533 8.78 25.50 -61.23
N GLN A 534 9.75 26.36 -61.51
CA GLN A 534 11.08 26.31 -60.92
C GLN A 534 11.24 27.38 -59.86
N VAL A 535 11.93 27.07 -58.76
CA VAL A 535 12.16 28.01 -57.64
C VAL A 535 13.60 27.88 -57.14
N ALA A 536 14.22 29.01 -56.78
CA ALA A 536 15.51 29.07 -56.10
C ALA A 536 15.57 30.22 -55.10
N GLY A 537 16.14 29.97 -53.92
CA GLY A 537 16.73 31.04 -53.10
C GLY A 537 18.17 31.25 -53.56
N THR A 538 19.10 30.57 -52.87
CA THR A 538 20.49 30.41 -53.33
C THR A 538 20.64 29.29 -54.37
N GLY A 539 21.67 29.38 -55.21
CA GLY A 539 21.97 28.39 -56.26
C GLY A 539 21.13 28.55 -57.54
N GLU A 540 21.02 27.48 -58.31
CA GLU A 540 20.31 27.46 -59.60
C GLU A 540 18.80 27.24 -59.43
N LEU A 541 18.02 27.70 -60.42
CA LEU A 541 16.60 27.38 -60.56
C LEU A 541 16.43 25.88 -60.77
N GLY A 542 15.49 25.27 -60.04
CA GLY A 542 15.16 23.86 -60.21
C GLY A 542 13.68 23.60 -59.96
N PRO A 543 13.13 22.51 -60.51
CA PRO A 543 11.71 22.21 -60.47
C PRO A 543 11.22 21.99 -59.03
N VAL A 544 10.03 22.51 -58.73
CA VAL A 544 9.27 22.12 -57.54
C VAL A 544 8.60 20.77 -57.80
N GLY A 545 8.42 19.97 -56.75
CA GLY A 545 7.71 18.69 -56.78
C GLY A 545 7.15 18.33 -55.41
N SER A 546 6.79 17.05 -55.26
CA SER A 546 6.23 16.52 -54.00
C SER A 546 7.26 16.33 -52.88
N ALA A 547 8.55 16.21 -53.22
CA ALA A 547 9.65 16.16 -52.25
C ALA A 547 10.16 17.58 -51.91
N PRO A 548 10.53 17.86 -50.64
CA PRO A 548 11.08 19.16 -50.26
C PRO A 548 12.36 19.52 -51.01
N ARG A 549 12.32 20.63 -51.75
CA ARG A 549 13.52 21.26 -52.33
C ARG A 549 14.03 22.32 -51.36
N VAL A 550 15.23 22.12 -50.82
CA VAL A 550 15.91 23.17 -50.02
C VAL A 550 16.24 24.35 -50.93
N LEU A 551 15.95 25.56 -50.45
CA LEU A 551 16.17 26.83 -51.14
C LEU A 551 17.35 27.60 -50.54
N HIS A 552 17.58 27.46 -49.23
CA HIS A 552 18.70 28.06 -48.50
C HIS A 552 18.89 27.35 -47.15
N THR A 553 20.12 27.35 -46.65
CA THR A 553 20.51 26.89 -45.31
C THR A 553 21.20 28.01 -44.54
N TYR A 554 20.94 28.06 -43.24
CA TYR A 554 21.48 29.01 -42.28
C TYR A 554 22.33 28.25 -41.27
N ASP A 555 23.64 28.54 -41.24
CA ASP A 555 24.62 27.90 -40.35
C ASP A 555 24.75 28.64 -39.00
N GLY A 556 23.69 29.35 -38.59
CA GLY A 556 23.63 30.15 -37.37
C GLY A 556 22.35 30.99 -37.27
N PRO A 557 22.12 31.65 -36.12
CA PRO A 557 20.92 32.45 -35.90
C PRO A 557 20.88 33.68 -36.80
N VAL A 558 19.68 34.00 -37.30
CA VAL A 558 19.41 35.14 -38.18
C VAL A 558 18.17 35.90 -37.73
N SER A 559 18.15 37.21 -37.88
CA SER A 559 17.02 38.07 -37.48
C SER A 559 16.57 38.94 -38.65
N ASN A 560 15.31 38.79 -39.05
CA ASN A 560 14.67 39.51 -40.16
C ASN A 560 15.46 39.45 -41.48
N HIS A 561 16.14 38.32 -41.75
CA HIS A 561 16.93 38.14 -42.96
C HIS A 561 16.02 38.04 -44.18
N ALA A 562 16.20 38.94 -45.15
CA ALA A 562 15.42 39.00 -46.38
C ALA A 562 16.12 38.22 -47.50
N LEU A 563 15.63 37.01 -47.77
CA LEU A 563 16.09 36.16 -48.87
C LEU A 563 15.22 36.38 -50.12
N THR A 564 15.83 36.80 -51.23
CA THR A 564 15.14 36.86 -52.52
C THR A 564 14.95 35.46 -53.10
N LEU A 565 13.70 35.08 -53.33
CA LEU A 565 13.31 33.87 -54.06
C LEU A 565 13.05 34.23 -55.53
N ARG A 566 13.69 33.50 -56.44
CA ARG A 566 13.47 33.56 -57.89
C ARG A 566 12.54 32.43 -58.30
N LEU A 567 11.56 32.73 -59.15
CA LEU A 567 10.59 31.77 -59.68
C LEU A 567 10.55 31.87 -61.21
N ARG A 568 10.50 30.72 -61.89
CA ARG A 568 10.41 30.64 -63.35
C ARG A 568 9.36 29.63 -63.80
N GLN A 569 8.52 30.02 -64.75
CA GLN A 569 7.68 29.10 -65.52
C GLN A 569 8.09 29.15 -67.00
N SER A 570 8.55 28.01 -67.52
CA SER A 570 8.80 27.84 -68.95
C SER A 570 7.50 27.43 -69.66
N ILE A 571 7.22 28.06 -70.81
CA ILE A 571 6.12 27.71 -71.72
C ILE A 571 6.73 27.29 -73.06
N GLY A 572 6.26 26.18 -73.64
CA GLY A 572 6.71 25.71 -74.95
C GLY A 572 5.88 26.29 -76.10
N ALA A 573 6.46 26.39 -77.30
CA ALA A 573 5.78 26.92 -78.49
C ALA A 573 4.51 26.13 -78.89
N THR A 574 4.41 24.86 -78.48
CA THR A 574 3.25 23.99 -78.71
C THR A 574 2.45 23.71 -77.44
N GLU A 575 2.67 24.46 -76.35
CA GLU A 575 1.95 24.27 -75.08
C GLU A 575 0.47 24.70 -75.22
N PRO A 576 -0.50 23.82 -74.93
CA PRO A 576 -1.92 24.13 -75.07
C PRO A 576 -2.42 25.00 -73.92
N LEU A 577 -2.27 26.32 -74.04
CA LEU A 577 -2.77 27.28 -73.06
C LEU A 577 -4.29 27.47 -73.15
N ARG A 578 -4.98 27.21 -72.04
CA ARG A 578 -6.41 27.49 -71.86
C ARG A 578 -6.61 28.89 -71.30
N THR A 579 -7.58 29.64 -71.82
CA THR A 579 -8.00 30.94 -71.26
C THR A 579 -8.33 30.83 -69.77
N GLY A 580 -7.80 31.75 -68.96
CA GLY A 580 -7.96 31.79 -67.51
C GLY A 580 -6.61 31.85 -66.78
N ALA A 581 -6.66 31.89 -65.44
CA ALA A 581 -5.46 31.93 -64.62
C ALA A 581 -4.85 30.53 -64.45
N TYR A 582 -3.54 30.43 -64.64
CA TYR A 582 -2.74 29.28 -64.22
C TYR A 582 -2.10 29.63 -62.88
N ALA A 583 -2.46 28.90 -61.82
CA ALA A 583 -2.00 29.17 -60.47
C ALA A 583 -1.74 27.87 -59.71
N LYS A 584 -1.03 27.99 -58.58
CA LYS A 584 -0.83 26.90 -57.62
C LYS A 584 -0.38 27.44 -56.26
N THR A 585 -0.83 26.80 -55.19
CA THR A 585 -0.34 27.03 -53.83
C THR A 585 0.87 26.14 -53.58
N LEU A 586 1.98 26.73 -53.13
CA LEU A 586 3.17 26.00 -52.67
C LEU A 586 3.27 26.09 -51.15
N THR A 587 3.82 25.06 -50.53
CA THR A 587 4.16 25.07 -49.10
C THR A 587 5.63 25.39 -48.94
N PHE A 588 5.94 26.50 -48.27
CA PHE A 588 7.30 26.84 -47.85
C PHE A 588 7.45 26.51 -46.37
N THR A 589 8.53 25.82 -46.02
CA THR A 589 8.80 25.36 -44.65
C THR A 589 10.17 25.84 -44.21
N LEU A 590 10.21 26.55 -43.08
CA LEU A 590 11.42 26.83 -42.31
C LEU A 590 11.52 25.81 -41.18
N SER A 591 12.63 25.08 -41.08
CA SER A 591 12.82 24.04 -40.06
C SER A 591 14.27 23.99 -39.56
N THR A 592 14.47 23.40 -38.38
CA THR A 592 15.76 23.16 -37.71
C THR A 592 15.80 21.70 -37.22
N THR A 593 16.99 21.13 -37.01
CA THR A 593 17.15 19.83 -36.33
C THR A 593 17.42 19.96 -34.82
N ALA A 594 17.78 21.16 -34.34
CA ALA A 594 17.99 21.48 -32.92
C ALA A 594 17.11 22.68 -32.47
N PRO A 595 15.80 22.46 -32.23
CA PRO A 595 14.83 23.52 -31.90
C PRO A 595 14.95 24.09 -30.49
#